data_AF-A0A662FBV9-F1
#
_entry.id   AF-A0A662FBV9-F1
#
_cell.length_a   1.000
_cell.length_b   1.000
_cell.length_c   1.000
_cell.angle_alpha   90.00
_cell.angle_beta   90.00
_cell.angle_gamma   90.00
#
_symmetry.space_group_name_H-M   'P 1'
#
loop_
_entity.id
_entity.type
_entity.pdbx_description
1 polymer ?
#
loop_
_entity_poly.entity_id
_entity_poly.type
_entity_poly.pdbx_seq_one_letter_code
_entity_poly.pdbx_strand_id
1 'polypeptide(L)'
;MVPINFHQYCKEIKKELLARKESLANDWDGFLAAWLVYGLSMDGLENNLPLSDLVTRMEQWASQKENWKPQRNFGPLAFLCWLQKQTGKTCDADLIAILSERIQGLNVDDKLSLLRDPEQVFLLALGLGVIEEVRARLVEVAKRELMRGPLRRRVLYAAALREMGESVKVPTQEVQDAGDLVALVWWAERYPGELKKDEQWQSYSNIIESVSISSNEAGDSQRVLTVPELALLYEAVCREALQPDPVLLFEYFPLHPRVREIASDYFYNGKYVTAVFQACMVLNELIQERSGVFDKYEAELVQATMKQIGDPTKLKIKFNVFLDEDSGKSEQAGLASICEGVFKAFRNPKGHKPEDHSFVQLDPYEALEQLVIISFLMERIEKAAEIPNG
;
A
#
# COMPACT_ATOMS: atom_id res chain seq x y z
N MET A 1 -6.70 -6.81 -14.91
CA MET A 1 -6.26 -6.53 -13.53
C MET A 1 -7.51 -6.43 -12.68
N VAL A 2 -7.61 -7.18 -11.58
CA VAL A 2 -8.68 -7.00 -10.60
C VAL A 2 -8.18 -5.93 -9.62
N PRO A 3 -8.79 -4.72 -9.60
CA PRO A 3 -8.37 -3.69 -8.66
C PRO A 3 -8.58 -4.18 -7.22
N ILE A 4 -7.53 -4.11 -6.40
CA ILE A 4 -7.65 -4.48 -4.99
C ILE A 4 -8.26 -3.29 -4.26
N ASN A 5 -9.42 -3.49 -3.64
CA ASN A 5 -9.96 -2.51 -2.70
C ASN A 5 -9.24 -2.68 -1.35
N PHE A 6 -8.12 -1.99 -1.16
CA PHE A 6 -7.28 -2.15 0.04
C PHE A 6 -8.03 -1.91 1.36
N HIS A 7 -8.98 -0.98 1.40
CA HIS A 7 -9.79 -0.72 2.59
C HIS A 7 -10.70 -1.89 2.94
N GLN A 8 -11.37 -2.46 1.95
CA GLN A 8 -12.21 -3.63 2.13
C GLN A 8 -11.36 -4.85 2.48
N TYR A 9 -10.24 -5.04 1.78
CA TYR A 9 -9.36 -6.18 1.96
C TYR A 9 -8.67 -6.17 3.34
N CYS A 10 -8.31 -4.98 3.84
CA CYS A 10 -7.85 -4.77 5.20
C CYS A 10 -8.87 -5.30 6.23
N LYS A 11 -10.15 -4.94 6.07
CA LYS A 11 -11.23 -5.39 6.98
C LYS A 11 -11.41 -6.92 6.94
N GLU A 12 -11.32 -7.51 5.76
CA GLU A 12 -11.47 -8.96 5.57
C GLU A 12 -10.32 -9.74 6.22
N ILE A 13 -9.08 -9.34 5.99
CA ILE A 13 -7.92 -9.96 6.61
C ILE A 13 -7.96 -9.77 8.13
N LYS A 14 -8.32 -8.59 8.62
CA LYS A 14 -8.47 -8.33 10.06
C LYS A 14 -9.51 -9.25 10.70
N LYS A 15 -10.68 -9.41 10.05
CA LYS A 15 -11.74 -10.30 10.51
C LYS A 15 -11.21 -11.73 10.65
N GLU A 16 -10.43 -12.19 9.69
CA GLU A 16 -9.81 -13.52 9.73
C GLU A 16 -8.75 -13.64 10.83
N LEU A 17 -7.88 -12.65 11.03
CA LEU A 17 -6.92 -12.63 12.14
C LEU A 17 -7.62 -12.71 13.50
N LEU A 18 -8.76 -12.03 13.66
CA LEU A 18 -9.59 -12.12 14.87
C LEU A 18 -10.22 -13.51 15.02
N ALA A 19 -10.70 -14.13 13.94
CA ALA A 19 -11.21 -15.50 14.00
C ALA A 19 -10.12 -16.51 14.42
N ARG A 20 -8.89 -16.34 13.93
CA ARG A 20 -7.74 -17.16 14.33
C ARG A 20 -7.24 -16.85 15.75
N LYS A 21 -7.47 -15.65 16.26
CA LYS A 21 -7.27 -15.35 17.69
C LYS A 21 -8.23 -16.17 18.55
N GLU A 22 -9.51 -16.25 18.18
CA GLU A 22 -10.50 -17.01 18.95
C GLU A 22 -10.18 -18.51 19.02
N SER A 23 -9.56 -19.10 17.98
CA SER A 23 -9.15 -20.51 18.04
C SER A 23 -8.06 -20.78 19.09
N LEU A 24 -7.21 -19.79 19.39
CA LEU A 24 -6.22 -19.87 20.48
C LEU A 24 -6.86 -19.94 21.88
N ALA A 25 -8.17 -19.66 22.02
CA ALA A 25 -8.86 -19.84 23.29
C ALA A 25 -8.73 -21.30 23.79
N ASN A 26 -8.81 -22.26 22.87
CA ASN A 26 -8.86 -23.69 23.18
C ASN A 26 -7.51 -24.39 23.08
N ASP A 27 -6.64 -23.95 22.17
CA ASP A 27 -5.30 -24.54 21.96
C ASP A 27 -4.26 -23.43 21.84
N TRP A 28 -3.48 -23.24 22.90
CA TRP A 28 -2.53 -22.14 22.96
C TRP A 28 -1.23 -22.48 22.22
N ASP A 29 -0.95 -21.73 21.17
CA ASP A 29 0.31 -21.76 20.44
C ASP A 29 0.97 -20.37 20.49
N GLY A 30 2.11 -20.28 21.19
CA GLY A 30 2.87 -19.03 21.31
C GLY A 30 3.39 -18.51 19.98
N PHE A 31 3.68 -19.38 19.01
CA PHE A 31 4.12 -18.99 17.66
C PHE A 31 3.01 -18.33 16.87
N LEU A 32 1.82 -18.93 16.86
CA LEU A 32 0.66 -18.32 16.21
C LEU A 32 0.24 -17.03 16.93
N ALA A 33 0.25 -17.02 18.27
CA ALA A 33 -0.04 -15.83 19.07
C ALA A 33 0.89 -14.66 18.71
N ALA A 34 2.20 -14.89 18.60
CA ALA A 34 3.16 -13.84 18.23
C ALA A 34 2.83 -13.20 16.87
N TRP A 35 2.51 -14.01 15.85
CA TRP A 35 2.17 -13.49 14.52
C TRP A 35 0.79 -12.80 14.47
N LEU A 36 -0.18 -13.27 15.25
CA LEU A 36 -1.47 -12.57 15.39
C LEU A 36 -1.30 -11.21 16.10
N VAL A 37 -0.48 -11.15 17.16
CA VAL A 37 -0.12 -9.89 17.82
C VAL A 37 0.63 -8.98 16.86
N TYR A 38 1.57 -9.51 16.07
CA TYR A 38 2.29 -8.76 15.03
C TYR A 38 1.31 -8.14 14.03
N GLY A 39 0.41 -8.92 13.44
CA GLY A 39 -0.60 -8.42 12.49
C GLY A 39 -1.51 -7.39 13.13
N LEU A 40 -2.16 -7.71 14.25
CA LEU A 40 -3.10 -6.82 14.93
C LEU A 40 -2.45 -5.54 15.47
N SER A 41 -1.13 -5.50 15.66
CA SER A 41 -0.41 -4.29 16.05
C SER A 41 -0.46 -3.16 15.01
N MET A 42 -0.82 -3.48 13.75
CA MET A 42 -0.99 -2.48 12.68
C MET A 42 -2.14 -1.51 12.94
N ASP A 43 -3.11 -1.88 13.77
CA ASP A 43 -4.18 -1.00 14.23
C ASP A 43 -3.75 -0.07 15.38
N GLY A 44 -2.47 -0.10 15.75
CA GLY A 44 -1.92 0.58 16.92
C GLY A 44 -1.80 -0.34 18.13
N LEU A 45 -0.82 -0.03 18.98
CA LEU A 45 -0.56 -0.73 20.25
C LEU A 45 -1.44 -0.22 21.39
N GLU A 46 -1.86 1.03 21.32
CA GLU A 46 -2.72 1.68 22.31
C GLU A 46 -4.19 1.58 21.90
N ASN A 47 -5.11 1.42 22.87
CA ASN A 47 -6.55 1.37 22.65
C ASN A 47 -7.07 0.25 21.70
N ASN A 48 -6.25 -0.77 21.45
CA ASN A 48 -6.63 -1.93 20.65
C ASN A 48 -7.05 -3.09 21.57
N LEU A 49 -8.35 -3.15 21.89
CA LEU A 49 -8.88 -4.13 22.84
C LEU A 49 -8.58 -5.59 22.42
N PRO A 50 -8.82 -6.02 21.16
CA PRO A 50 -8.48 -7.37 20.74
C PRO A 50 -7.00 -7.73 20.91
N LEU A 51 -6.09 -6.80 20.61
CA LEU A 51 -4.66 -6.96 20.81
C LEU A 51 -4.31 -7.05 22.31
N SER A 52 -4.84 -6.15 23.13
CA SER A 52 -4.49 -6.06 24.56
C SER A 52 -4.77 -7.35 25.33
N ASP A 53 -5.89 -8.01 25.03
CA ASP A 53 -6.26 -9.30 25.59
C ASP A 53 -5.27 -10.41 25.18
N LEU A 54 -4.92 -10.48 23.89
CA LEU A 54 -3.97 -11.46 23.37
C LEU A 54 -2.57 -11.24 23.95
N VAL A 55 -2.12 -10.00 24.06
CA VAL A 55 -0.84 -9.61 24.68
C VAL A 55 -0.81 -9.99 26.15
N THR A 56 -1.88 -9.71 26.90
CA THR A 56 -1.98 -10.08 28.32
C THR A 56 -1.83 -11.60 28.50
N ARG A 57 -2.50 -12.38 27.65
CA ARG A 57 -2.40 -13.84 27.69
C ARG A 57 -1.00 -14.34 27.31
N MET A 58 -0.35 -13.67 26.36
CA MET A 58 1.04 -13.94 25.97
C MET A 58 2.03 -13.60 27.09
N GLU A 59 1.83 -12.50 27.83
CA GLU A 59 2.61 -12.15 29.01
C GLU A 59 2.43 -13.18 30.14
N GLN A 60 1.20 -13.63 30.39
CA GLN A 60 0.92 -14.71 31.36
C GLN A 60 1.60 -16.01 30.97
N TRP A 61 1.49 -16.41 29.69
CA TRP A 61 2.18 -17.57 29.15
C TRP A 61 3.71 -17.45 29.28
N ALA A 62 4.27 -16.27 29.03
CA ALA A 62 5.71 -16.05 29.17
C ALA A 62 6.18 -16.02 30.63
N SER A 63 5.30 -15.73 31.60
CA SER A 63 5.66 -15.75 33.03
C SER A 63 5.96 -17.15 33.59
N GLN A 64 5.49 -18.18 32.89
CA GLN A 64 5.71 -19.59 33.18
C GLN A 64 7.09 -20.04 32.64
N LYS A 65 8.09 -20.20 33.51
CA LYS A 65 9.49 -20.53 33.12
C LYS A 65 9.65 -21.85 32.36
N GLU A 66 8.70 -22.78 32.49
CA GLU A 66 8.62 -24.00 31.67
C GLU A 66 8.48 -23.69 30.18
N ASN A 67 7.83 -22.59 29.82
CA ASN A 67 7.66 -22.15 28.43
C ASN A 67 8.95 -21.60 27.82
N TRP A 68 9.98 -21.33 28.63
CA TRP A 68 11.31 -20.91 28.14
C TRP A 68 12.15 -22.10 27.66
N LYS A 69 11.67 -23.34 27.89
CA LYS A 69 12.42 -24.55 27.54
C LYS A 69 12.32 -24.95 26.06
N PRO A 70 11.12 -24.99 25.43
CA PRO A 70 10.98 -25.45 24.05
C PRO A 70 11.54 -24.44 23.05
N GLN A 71 12.37 -24.91 22.11
CA GLN A 71 12.98 -24.06 21.08
C GLN A 71 11.95 -23.29 20.25
N ARG A 72 10.81 -23.92 19.92
CA ARG A 72 9.72 -23.28 19.15
C ARG A 72 9.14 -22.01 19.81
N ASN A 73 9.40 -21.81 21.10
CA ASN A 73 8.92 -20.66 21.85
C ASN A 73 9.91 -19.47 21.83
N PHE A 74 11.14 -19.64 21.33
CA PHE A 74 12.16 -18.60 21.44
C PHE A 74 11.83 -17.37 20.60
N GLY A 75 11.38 -17.53 19.35
CA GLY A 75 10.91 -16.41 18.52
C GLY A 75 9.77 -15.64 19.20
N PRO A 76 8.68 -16.32 19.64
CA PRO A 76 7.59 -15.67 20.38
C PRO A 76 8.02 -14.93 21.64
N LEU A 77 8.89 -15.53 22.46
CA LEU A 77 9.38 -14.88 23.68
C LEU A 77 10.25 -13.65 23.37
N ALA A 78 11.11 -13.74 22.36
CA ALA A 78 11.88 -12.59 21.88
C ALA A 78 10.97 -11.49 21.34
N PHE A 79 9.96 -11.84 20.54
CA PHE A 79 8.98 -10.89 20.04
C PHE A 79 8.21 -10.20 21.17
N LEU A 80 7.87 -10.92 22.25
CA LEU A 80 7.26 -10.31 23.43
C LEU A 80 8.18 -9.24 24.06
N CYS A 81 9.49 -9.50 24.17
CA CYS A 81 10.44 -8.47 24.61
C CYS A 81 10.44 -7.25 23.69
N TRP A 82 10.35 -7.44 22.37
CA TRP A 82 10.22 -6.32 21.42
C TRP A 82 8.95 -5.52 21.69
N LEU A 83 7.81 -6.18 21.83
CA LEU A 83 6.52 -5.53 22.08
C LEU A 83 6.52 -4.75 23.40
N GLN A 84 7.11 -5.31 24.45
CA GLN A 84 7.25 -4.62 25.74
C GLN A 84 8.07 -3.34 25.58
N LYS A 85 9.18 -3.37 24.84
CA LYS A 85 9.98 -2.17 24.53
C LYS A 85 9.15 -1.13 23.75
N GLN A 86 8.37 -1.55 22.74
CA GLN A 86 7.51 -0.65 21.97
C GLN A 86 6.41 0.03 22.82
N THR A 87 6.02 -0.59 23.93
CA THR A 87 5.02 -0.06 24.87
C THR A 87 5.64 0.61 26.11
N GLY A 88 6.96 0.85 26.09
CA GLY A 88 7.68 1.48 27.21
C GLY A 88 7.84 0.60 28.46
N LYS A 89 7.54 -0.70 28.37
CA LYS A 89 7.75 -1.68 29.44
C LYS A 89 9.17 -2.26 29.37
N THR A 90 9.69 -2.71 30.52
CA THR A 90 10.96 -3.45 30.59
C THR A 90 10.74 -4.94 30.36
N CYS A 91 11.61 -5.58 29.56
CA CYS A 91 11.60 -7.04 29.45
C CYS A 91 12.34 -7.68 30.64
N ASP A 92 11.97 -8.90 30.98
CA ASP A 92 12.63 -9.70 32.01
C ASP A 92 14.08 -10.00 31.60
N ALA A 93 15.03 -9.56 32.44
CA ALA A 93 16.46 -9.75 32.20
C ALA A 93 16.88 -11.23 32.27
N ASP A 94 16.24 -12.04 33.11
CA ASP A 94 16.51 -13.49 33.20
C ASP A 94 16.08 -14.17 31.91
N LEU A 95 14.91 -13.80 31.37
CA LEU A 95 14.42 -14.31 30.09
C LEU A 95 15.40 -13.98 28.97
N ILE A 96 15.85 -12.73 28.89
CA ILE A 96 16.82 -12.29 27.88
C ILE A 96 18.12 -13.10 27.98
N ALA A 97 18.67 -13.25 29.18
CA ALA A 97 19.91 -13.99 29.40
C ALA A 97 19.77 -15.46 28.97
N ILE A 98 18.69 -16.11 29.37
CA ILE A 98 18.41 -17.52 29.03
C ILE A 98 18.20 -17.71 27.53
N LEU A 99 17.44 -16.82 26.88
CA LEU A 99 17.25 -16.89 25.42
C LEU A 99 18.58 -16.69 24.69
N SER A 100 19.39 -15.73 25.14
CA SER A 100 20.69 -15.41 24.53
C SER A 100 21.65 -16.61 24.59
N GLU A 101 21.80 -17.21 25.78
CA GLU A 101 22.63 -18.42 25.97
C GLU A 101 22.14 -19.57 25.08
N ARG A 102 20.83 -19.83 25.08
CA ARG A 102 20.25 -20.95 24.33
C ARG A 102 20.39 -20.76 22.83
N ILE A 103 20.16 -19.57 22.30
CA ILE A 103 20.28 -19.26 20.87
C ILE A 103 21.74 -19.44 20.40
N GLN A 104 22.71 -19.02 21.22
CA GLN A 104 24.12 -19.24 20.92
C GLN A 104 24.49 -20.73 20.87
N GLY A 105 23.87 -21.54 21.74
CA GLY A 105 24.08 -22.99 21.78
C GLY A 105 23.41 -23.77 20.63
N LEU A 106 22.58 -23.13 19.79
CA LEU A 106 21.89 -23.83 18.70
C LEU A 106 22.84 -24.16 17.55
N ASN A 107 22.80 -25.43 17.15
CA ASN A 107 23.46 -25.88 15.94
C ASN A 107 22.58 -25.53 14.72
N VAL A 108 23.12 -24.71 13.82
CA VAL A 108 22.44 -24.34 12.56
C VAL A 108 22.40 -25.49 11.55
N ASP A 109 23.31 -26.47 11.67
CA ASP A 109 23.36 -27.63 10.77
C ASP A 109 22.30 -28.69 11.12
N ASP A 110 21.70 -28.61 12.32
CA ASP A 110 20.57 -29.47 12.68
C ASP A 110 19.35 -29.11 11.82
N LYS A 111 18.75 -30.12 11.19
CA LYS A 111 17.56 -29.97 10.33
C LYS A 111 16.34 -29.47 11.11
N LEU A 112 16.27 -29.74 12.41
CA LEU A 112 15.18 -29.33 13.28
C LEU A 112 15.50 -28.04 14.04
N SER A 113 16.64 -27.41 13.75
CA SER A 113 17.03 -26.15 14.38
C SER A 113 16.04 -25.05 14.05
N LEU A 114 15.57 -24.34 15.07
CA LEU A 114 14.70 -23.17 14.89
C LEU A 114 15.38 -22.06 14.08
N LEU A 115 16.72 -22.05 14.03
CA LEU A 115 17.50 -21.10 13.23
C LEU A 115 17.31 -21.33 11.72
N ARG A 116 16.76 -22.49 11.35
CA ARG A 116 16.34 -22.81 9.98
C ARG A 116 14.88 -22.45 9.73
N ASP A 117 14.16 -21.83 10.66
CA ASP A 117 12.81 -21.33 10.44
C ASP A 117 12.89 -19.79 10.28
N PRO A 118 12.60 -19.25 9.08
CA PRO A 118 12.79 -17.83 8.82
C PRO A 118 11.76 -16.97 9.57
N GLU A 119 10.56 -17.50 9.81
CA GLU A 119 9.55 -16.82 10.63
C GLU A 119 10.00 -16.69 12.08
N GLN A 120 10.61 -17.74 12.66
CA GLN A 120 11.21 -17.69 13.99
C GLN A 120 12.39 -16.71 14.06
N VAL A 121 13.29 -16.75 13.07
CA VAL A 121 14.47 -15.87 13.05
C VAL A 121 14.09 -14.40 12.88
N PHE A 122 13.03 -14.10 12.12
CA PHE A 122 12.49 -12.75 12.04
C PHE A 122 11.98 -12.25 13.40
N LEU A 123 11.20 -13.06 14.12
CA LEU A 123 10.74 -12.71 15.48
C LEU A 123 11.90 -12.54 16.47
N LEU A 124 12.94 -13.37 16.38
CA LEU A 124 14.16 -13.23 17.16
C LEU A 124 14.89 -11.91 16.86
N ALA A 125 15.01 -11.54 15.59
CA ALA A 125 15.66 -10.31 15.16
C ALA A 125 14.95 -9.07 15.73
N LEU A 126 13.60 -9.05 15.72
CA LEU A 126 12.82 -7.98 16.35
C LEU A 126 13.13 -7.85 17.85
N GLY A 127 13.14 -8.97 18.58
CA GLY A 127 13.30 -9.01 20.04
C GLY A 127 14.71 -8.72 20.56
N LEU A 128 15.67 -9.43 19.97
CA LEU A 128 17.02 -9.59 20.50
C LEU A 128 18.10 -9.05 19.55
N GLY A 129 17.71 -8.51 18.39
CA GLY A 129 18.65 -7.96 17.40
C GLY A 129 19.51 -6.79 17.90
N VAL A 130 19.17 -6.21 19.07
CA VAL A 130 19.96 -5.17 19.73
C VAL A 130 21.02 -5.70 20.70
N ILE A 131 20.99 -7.00 21.01
CA ILE A 131 21.94 -7.65 21.93
C ILE A 131 23.10 -8.17 21.10
N GLU A 132 24.28 -7.58 21.25
CA GLU A 132 25.39 -7.76 20.30
C GLU A 132 25.79 -9.23 20.10
N GLU A 133 25.89 -10.02 21.16
CA GLU A 133 26.31 -11.41 21.04
C GLU A 133 25.27 -12.29 20.32
N VAL A 134 23.98 -12.02 20.53
CA VAL A 134 22.88 -12.72 19.84
C VAL A 134 22.77 -12.23 18.40
N ARG A 135 22.87 -10.92 18.20
CA ARG A 135 22.86 -10.25 16.90
C ARG A 135 23.94 -10.82 15.98
N ALA A 136 25.18 -10.91 16.45
CA ALA A 136 26.29 -11.46 15.67
C ALA A 136 25.99 -12.89 15.17
N ARG A 137 25.45 -13.75 16.05
CA ARG A 137 25.04 -15.11 15.71
C ARG A 137 23.89 -15.15 14.71
N LEU A 138 22.84 -14.35 14.93
CA LEU A 138 21.69 -14.30 14.03
C LEU A 138 22.06 -13.74 12.65
N VAL A 139 22.95 -12.75 12.57
CA VAL A 139 23.47 -12.21 11.30
C VAL A 139 24.24 -13.28 10.53
N GLU A 140 25.11 -14.04 11.20
CA GLU A 140 25.83 -15.17 10.59
C GLU A 140 24.86 -16.19 9.98
N VAL A 141 23.87 -16.62 10.78
CA VAL A 141 22.84 -17.59 10.38
C VAL A 141 22.02 -17.06 9.21
N ALA A 142 21.51 -15.84 9.31
CA ALA A 142 20.64 -15.27 8.30
C ALA A 142 21.39 -15.05 6.98
N LYS A 143 22.65 -14.59 7.00
CA LYS A 143 23.50 -14.50 5.78
C LYS A 143 23.72 -15.87 5.13
N ARG A 144 23.93 -16.90 5.94
CA ARG A 144 24.10 -18.28 5.44
C ARG A 144 22.83 -18.82 4.81
N GLU A 145 21.68 -18.61 5.44
CA GLU A 145 20.40 -19.17 5.00
C GLU A 145 19.71 -18.32 3.91
N LEU A 146 20.10 -17.06 3.73
CA LEU A 146 19.64 -16.15 2.66
C LEU A 146 19.87 -16.73 1.25
N MET A 147 20.84 -17.63 1.09
CA MET A 147 21.20 -18.25 -0.19
C MET A 147 20.48 -19.59 -0.42
N ARG A 148 19.56 -20.00 0.46
CA ARG A 148 18.98 -21.34 0.47
C ARG A 148 17.45 -21.30 0.49
N GLY A 149 16.85 -22.27 -0.20
CA GLY A 149 15.40 -22.53 -0.15
C GLY A 149 14.56 -21.57 -1.00
N PRO A 150 13.22 -21.60 -0.81
CA PRO A 150 12.27 -20.83 -1.61
C PRO A 150 12.39 -19.33 -1.34
N LEU A 151 11.81 -18.51 -2.23
CA LEU A 151 11.97 -17.07 -2.21
C LEU A 151 11.45 -16.43 -0.90
N ARG A 152 10.27 -16.82 -0.42
CA ARG A 152 9.68 -16.36 0.86
C ARG A 152 10.65 -16.49 2.02
N ARG A 153 11.29 -17.65 2.13
CA ARG A 153 12.30 -17.94 3.18
C ARG A 153 13.44 -16.94 3.11
N ARG A 154 13.98 -16.72 1.91
CA ARG A 154 15.10 -15.82 1.69
C ARG A 154 14.71 -14.37 2.00
N VAL A 155 13.51 -13.94 1.60
CA VAL A 155 12.98 -12.60 1.90
C VAL A 155 12.87 -12.37 3.41
N LEU A 156 12.36 -13.34 4.18
CA LEU A 156 12.26 -13.22 5.64
C LEU A 156 13.64 -13.18 6.34
N TYR A 157 14.63 -13.94 5.87
CA TYR A 157 16.01 -13.79 6.38
C TYR A 157 16.63 -12.43 6.02
N ALA A 158 16.36 -11.91 4.82
CA ALA A 158 16.78 -10.57 4.45
C ALA A 158 16.13 -9.52 5.36
N ALA A 159 14.88 -9.74 5.74
CA ALA A 159 14.15 -8.83 6.62
C ALA A 159 14.74 -8.88 8.03
N ALA A 160 15.01 -10.08 8.55
CA ALA A 160 15.71 -10.24 9.83
C ALA A 160 17.07 -9.52 9.85
N LEU A 161 17.83 -9.60 8.75
CA LEU A 161 19.09 -8.86 8.61
C LEU A 161 18.88 -7.34 8.67
N ARG A 162 17.85 -6.81 8.00
CA ARG A 162 17.51 -5.38 8.05
C ARG A 162 17.09 -4.92 9.46
N GLU A 163 16.28 -5.71 10.16
CA GLU A 163 15.90 -5.42 11.56
C GLU A 163 17.12 -5.39 12.50
N MET A 164 18.20 -6.11 12.15
CA MET A 164 19.49 -6.09 12.86
C MET A 164 20.48 -5.02 12.35
N GLY A 165 20.03 -4.12 11.47
CA GLY A 165 20.82 -2.99 10.96
C GLY A 165 21.76 -3.32 9.80
N GLU A 166 21.63 -4.50 9.18
CA GLU A 166 22.44 -4.87 8.02
C GLU A 166 21.84 -4.30 6.72
N SER A 167 22.70 -3.79 5.83
CA SER A 167 22.29 -3.35 4.50
C SER A 167 22.20 -4.53 3.54
N VAL A 168 21.00 -5.09 3.39
CA VAL A 168 20.73 -6.25 2.52
C VAL A 168 19.64 -5.90 1.51
N LYS A 169 19.88 -6.30 0.25
CA LYS A 169 18.91 -6.22 -0.83
C LYS A 169 17.95 -7.39 -0.80
N VAL A 170 16.73 -7.16 -1.25
CA VAL A 170 15.74 -8.21 -1.46
C VAL A 170 16.30 -9.30 -2.38
N PRO A 171 16.17 -10.58 -1.99
CA PRO A 171 16.46 -11.68 -2.88
C PRO A 171 15.55 -11.63 -4.10
N THR A 172 16.11 -11.81 -5.29
CA THR A 172 15.34 -11.96 -6.53
C THR A 172 15.46 -13.39 -7.03
N GLN A 173 14.33 -14.01 -7.30
CA GLN A 173 14.19 -15.34 -7.91
C GLN A 173 12.80 -15.43 -8.54
N GLU A 174 12.61 -16.41 -9.41
CA GLU A 174 11.28 -16.80 -9.88
C GLU A 174 10.35 -17.15 -8.71
N VAL A 175 9.15 -16.57 -8.75
CA VAL A 175 8.06 -16.80 -7.80
C VAL A 175 7.53 -18.22 -7.98
N GLN A 176 7.46 -18.99 -6.89
CA GLN A 176 7.01 -20.39 -6.92
C GLN A 176 5.58 -20.57 -6.43
N ASP A 177 5.16 -19.77 -5.43
CA ASP A 177 3.83 -19.87 -4.85
C ASP A 177 3.27 -18.52 -4.38
N ALA A 178 2.05 -18.53 -3.84
CA ALA A 178 1.42 -17.33 -3.31
C ALA A 178 2.16 -16.74 -2.09
N GLY A 179 2.84 -17.57 -1.30
CA GLY A 179 3.61 -17.13 -0.14
C GLY A 179 4.82 -16.27 -0.54
N ASP A 180 5.46 -16.60 -1.67
CA ASP A 180 6.50 -15.77 -2.26
C ASP A 180 5.97 -14.37 -2.63
N LEU A 181 4.80 -14.28 -3.28
CA LEU A 181 4.19 -13.00 -3.65
C LEU A 181 3.76 -12.18 -2.43
N VAL A 182 3.18 -12.83 -1.41
CA VAL A 182 2.85 -12.15 -0.13
C VAL A 182 4.11 -11.55 0.49
N ALA A 183 5.23 -12.28 0.51
CA ALA A 183 6.47 -11.77 1.07
C ALA A 183 7.09 -10.63 0.24
N LEU A 184 7.00 -10.67 -1.09
CA LEU A 184 7.48 -9.59 -1.96
C LEU A 184 6.64 -8.31 -1.81
N VAL A 185 5.32 -8.44 -1.77
CA VAL A 185 4.40 -7.32 -1.51
C VAL A 185 4.69 -6.71 -0.14
N TRP A 186 4.77 -7.54 0.90
CA TRP A 186 5.13 -7.09 2.23
C TRP A 186 6.49 -6.39 2.27
N TRP A 187 7.50 -6.92 1.56
CA TRP A 187 8.81 -6.29 1.47
C TRP A 187 8.73 -4.91 0.82
N ALA A 188 8.04 -4.79 -0.31
CA ALA A 188 7.90 -3.53 -1.05
C ALA A 188 7.23 -2.44 -0.19
N GLU A 189 6.25 -2.83 0.63
CA GLU A 189 5.56 -1.92 1.56
C GLU A 189 6.41 -1.55 2.77
N ARG A 190 7.12 -2.52 3.36
CA ARG A 190 7.87 -2.31 4.60
C ARG A 190 9.23 -1.63 4.37
N TYR A 191 9.89 -1.93 3.25
CA TYR A 191 11.24 -1.46 2.92
C TYR A 191 11.25 -0.71 1.58
N PRO A 192 10.81 0.57 1.55
CA PRO A 192 10.67 1.32 0.32
C PRO A 192 12.00 1.51 -0.41
N GLY A 193 11.94 1.56 -1.74
CA GLY A 193 13.06 1.92 -2.62
C GLY A 193 13.80 0.77 -3.29
N GLU A 194 13.51 -0.50 -2.93
CA GLU A 194 14.13 -1.66 -3.61
C GLU A 194 13.23 -2.33 -4.63
N LEU A 195 11.95 -2.47 -4.31
CA LEU A 195 10.91 -3.00 -5.20
C LEU A 195 9.91 -1.89 -5.49
N LYS A 196 9.40 -1.90 -6.72
CA LYS A 196 8.27 -1.08 -7.13
C LYS A 196 6.98 -1.70 -6.60
N LYS A 197 6.24 -0.93 -5.80
CA LYS A 197 5.02 -1.40 -5.13
C LYS A 197 3.96 -1.83 -6.13
N ASP A 198 3.73 -1.03 -7.17
CA ASP A 198 2.76 -1.27 -8.22
C ASP A 198 3.00 -2.61 -8.93
N GLU A 199 4.25 -2.93 -9.28
CA GLU A 199 4.61 -4.21 -9.91
C GLU A 199 4.33 -5.41 -8.97
N GLN A 200 4.59 -5.27 -7.66
CA GLN A 200 4.36 -6.35 -6.69
C GLN A 200 2.86 -6.56 -6.44
N TRP A 201 2.11 -5.49 -6.21
CA TRP A 201 0.66 -5.55 -6.05
C TRP A 201 -0.02 -6.05 -7.31
N GLN A 202 0.48 -5.68 -8.49
CA GLN A 202 -0.01 -6.21 -9.75
C GLN A 202 0.18 -7.73 -9.83
N SER A 203 1.37 -8.20 -9.51
CA SER A 203 1.70 -9.63 -9.51
C SER A 203 0.81 -10.41 -8.52
N TYR A 204 0.55 -9.84 -7.34
CA TYR A 204 -0.36 -10.42 -6.36
C TYR A 204 -1.83 -10.40 -6.83
N SER A 205 -2.30 -9.32 -7.44
CA SER A 205 -3.68 -9.20 -7.96
C SER A 205 -4.00 -10.28 -9.00
N ASN A 206 -3.00 -10.74 -9.75
CA ASN A 206 -3.16 -11.79 -10.75
C ASN A 206 -3.44 -13.17 -10.14
N ILE A 207 -3.12 -13.39 -8.85
CA ILE A 207 -3.34 -14.66 -8.16
C ILE A 207 -4.38 -14.56 -7.04
N ILE A 208 -4.99 -13.40 -6.82
CA ILE A 208 -5.84 -13.18 -5.64
C ILE A 208 -7.02 -14.15 -5.55
N GLU A 209 -7.55 -14.60 -6.70
CA GLU A 209 -8.65 -15.57 -6.77
C GLU A 209 -8.21 -17.01 -6.44
N SER A 210 -6.92 -17.35 -6.58
CA SER A 210 -6.36 -18.66 -6.25
C SER A 210 -5.89 -18.77 -4.79
N VAL A 211 -6.01 -17.68 -4.03
CA VAL A 211 -5.63 -17.58 -2.64
C VAL A 211 -6.88 -17.41 -1.79
N SER A 212 -6.96 -18.13 -0.66
CA SER A 212 -7.97 -17.89 0.35
C SER A 212 -7.34 -17.37 1.64
N ILE A 213 -7.93 -16.32 2.20
CA ILE A 213 -7.56 -15.85 3.54
C ILE A 213 -8.22 -16.71 4.63
N SER A 214 -9.41 -17.27 4.37
CA SER A 214 -10.20 -18.06 5.33
C SER A 214 -10.11 -19.56 5.04
N SER A 215 -9.80 -20.36 6.05
CA SER A 215 -9.81 -21.82 5.91
C SER A 215 -11.21 -22.40 5.73
N ASN A 216 -12.24 -21.69 6.22
CA ASN A 216 -13.63 -22.18 6.22
C ASN A 216 -14.38 -21.86 4.92
N GLU A 217 -13.88 -20.89 4.16
CA GLU A 217 -14.49 -20.40 2.92
C GLU A 217 -13.66 -20.77 1.68
N ALA A 218 -12.53 -21.46 1.86
CA ALA A 218 -11.65 -21.85 0.77
C ALA A 218 -12.31 -22.87 -0.16
N GLY A 219 -12.35 -22.56 -1.46
CA GLY A 219 -12.69 -23.53 -2.48
C GLY A 219 -11.59 -24.59 -2.67
N ASP A 220 -11.94 -25.72 -3.30
CA ASP A 220 -11.03 -26.88 -3.48
C ASP A 220 -9.71 -26.54 -4.21
N SER A 221 -9.68 -25.48 -5.01
CA SER A 221 -8.51 -25.04 -5.77
C SER A 221 -7.74 -23.88 -5.12
N GLN A 222 -8.20 -23.37 -3.98
CA GLN A 222 -7.59 -22.20 -3.34
C GLN A 222 -6.55 -22.59 -2.29
N ARG A 223 -5.41 -21.91 -2.29
CA ARG A 223 -4.38 -22.06 -1.24
C ARG A 223 -4.74 -21.18 -0.05
N VAL A 224 -4.97 -21.79 1.11
CA VAL A 224 -5.20 -21.07 2.37
C VAL A 224 -3.89 -20.44 2.87
N LEU A 225 -3.90 -19.15 3.16
CA LEU A 225 -2.74 -18.46 3.74
C LEU A 225 -2.51 -18.86 5.20
N THR A 226 -1.26 -19.09 5.55
CA THR A 226 -0.83 -19.33 6.94
C THR A 226 -0.96 -18.07 7.81
N VAL A 227 -0.90 -18.20 9.15
CA VAL A 227 -0.98 -17.04 10.05
C VAL A 227 0.15 -16.02 9.80
N PRO A 228 1.42 -16.42 9.65
CA PRO A 228 2.48 -15.49 9.28
C PRO A 228 2.20 -14.78 7.95
N GLU A 229 1.79 -15.52 6.91
CA GLU A 229 1.45 -14.92 5.61
C GLU A 229 0.32 -13.90 5.71
N LEU A 230 -0.75 -14.20 6.46
CA LEU A 230 -1.81 -13.23 6.71
C LEU A 230 -1.31 -12.00 7.45
N ALA A 231 -0.44 -12.16 8.45
CA ALA A 231 0.09 -11.04 9.21
C ALA A 231 0.98 -10.13 8.36
N LEU A 232 1.82 -10.71 7.50
CA LEU A 232 2.65 -9.99 6.52
C LEU A 232 1.77 -9.25 5.50
N LEU A 233 0.79 -9.95 4.93
CA LEU A 233 -0.16 -9.36 3.99
C LEU A 233 -0.99 -8.24 4.63
N TYR A 234 -1.43 -8.44 5.88
CA TYR A 234 -2.20 -7.44 6.60
C TYR A 234 -1.41 -6.16 6.81
N GLU A 235 -0.14 -6.27 7.24
CA GLU A 235 0.74 -5.11 7.32
C GLU A 235 0.88 -4.41 5.96
N ALA A 236 1.11 -5.17 4.89
CA ALA A 236 1.26 -4.61 3.55
C ALA A 236 0.01 -3.84 3.11
N VAL A 237 -1.17 -4.44 3.26
CA VAL A 237 -2.45 -3.80 2.93
C VAL A 237 -2.71 -2.57 3.79
N CYS A 238 -2.41 -2.62 5.10
CA CYS A 238 -2.57 -1.47 5.99
C CYS A 238 -1.65 -0.31 5.60
N ARG A 239 -0.40 -0.58 5.22
CA ARG A 239 0.55 0.43 4.75
C ARG A 239 0.07 1.08 3.45
N GLU A 240 -0.35 0.27 2.48
CA GLU A 240 -0.87 0.76 1.21
C GLU A 240 -2.19 1.52 1.38
N ALA A 241 -3.08 1.09 2.29
CA ALA A 241 -4.31 1.84 2.59
C ALA A 241 -4.04 3.20 3.26
N LEU A 242 -2.96 3.32 4.04
CA LEU A 242 -2.58 4.56 4.73
C LEU A 242 -1.75 5.50 3.84
N GLN A 243 -0.87 4.95 3.01
CA GLN A 243 0.06 5.67 2.13
C GLN A 243 0.06 5.02 0.75
N PRO A 244 -1.01 5.22 -0.03
CA PRO A 244 -1.23 4.52 -1.28
C PRO A 244 -0.23 4.90 -2.36
N ASP A 245 0.30 3.91 -3.08
CA ASP A 245 1.19 4.17 -4.20
C ASP A 245 0.47 4.98 -5.30
N PRO A 246 1.04 6.10 -5.76
CA PRO A 246 0.37 6.97 -6.72
C PRO A 246 0.17 6.31 -8.09
N VAL A 247 1.02 5.35 -8.48
CA VAL A 247 0.83 4.56 -9.71
C VAL A 247 -0.38 3.64 -9.57
N LEU A 248 -0.54 2.98 -8.42
CA LEU A 248 -1.74 2.19 -8.15
C LEU A 248 -3.00 3.04 -8.10
N LEU A 249 -2.94 4.23 -7.49
CA LEU A 249 -4.07 5.15 -7.51
C LEU A 249 -4.44 5.59 -8.93
N PHE A 250 -3.44 5.88 -9.77
CA PHE A 250 -3.68 6.24 -11.18
C PHE A 250 -4.39 5.12 -11.95
N GLU A 251 -4.02 3.86 -11.71
CA GLU A 251 -4.68 2.69 -12.29
C GLU A 251 -6.14 2.53 -11.81
N TYR A 252 -6.34 2.67 -10.49
CA TYR A 252 -7.61 2.34 -9.85
C TYR A 252 -8.64 3.46 -9.94
N PHE A 253 -8.20 4.71 -10.01
CA PHE A 253 -9.11 5.84 -10.14
C PHE A 253 -9.79 5.81 -11.50
N PRO A 254 -11.13 5.92 -11.59
CA PRO A 254 -11.87 5.87 -12.86
C PRO A 254 -11.71 7.18 -13.65
N LEU A 255 -10.48 7.46 -14.09
CA LEU A 255 -10.19 8.59 -14.97
C LEU A 255 -10.90 8.43 -16.30
N HIS A 256 -11.29 9.56 -16.87
CA HIS A 256 -11.83 9.67 -18.22
C HIS A 256 -10.92 8.91 -19.19
N PRO A 257 -11.44 8.01 -20.05
CA PRO A 257 -10.61 7.11 -20.84
C PRO A 257 -9.51 7.81 -21.64
N ARG A 258 -9.83 8.96 -22.23
CA ARG A 258 -8.88 9.77 -23.00
C ARG A 258 -7.79 10.42 -22.12
N VAL A 259 -8.12 10.81 -20.88
CA VAL A 259 -7.13 11.35 -19.93
C VAL A 259 -6.15 10.25 -19.55
N ARG A 260 -6.67 9.06 -19.23
CA ARG A 260 -5.84 7.90 -18.91
C ARG A 260 -4.90 7.56 -20.08
N GLU A 261 -5.46 7.38 -21.27
CA GLU A 261 -4.71 7.04 -22.49
C GLU A 261 -3.53 7.99 -22.73
N ILE A 262 -3.75 9.31 -22.65
CA ILE A 262 -2.70 10.29 -22.98
C ILE A 262 -1.69 10.49 -21.84
N ALA A 263 -2.08 10.21 -20.59
CA ALA A 263 -1.26 10.46 -19.41
C ALA A 263 -0.44 9.23 -18.96
N SER A 264 -0.92 8.01 -19.23
CA SER A 264 -0.36 6.74 -18.70
C SER A 264 1.15 6.63 -18.85
N ASP A 265 1.68 6.68 -20.07
CA ASP A 265 3.12 6.50 -20.32
C ASP A 265 3.95 7.55 -19.58
N TYR A 266 3.49 8.80 -19.54
CA TYR A 266 4.20 9.86 -18.83
C TYR A 266 4.16 9.64 -17.32
N PHE A 267 3.00 9.25 -16.76
CA PHE A 267 2.83 9.04 -15.34
C PHE A 267 3.69 7.88 -14.81
N TYR A 268 3.70 6.72 -15.48
CA TYR A 268 4.52 5.57 -15.08
C TYR A 268 6.02 5.83 -15.16
N ASN A 269 6.44 6.74 -16.05
CA ASN A 269 7.83 7.13 -16.21
C ASN A 269 8.23 8.35 -15.36
N GLY A 270 7.40 8.78 -14.41
CA GLY A 270 7.68 9.91 -13.52
C GLY A 270 7.65 11.29 -14.20
N LYS A 271 7.14 11.38 -15.44
CA LYS A 271 6.98 12.62 -16.22
C LYS A 271 5.64 13.29 -15.93
N TYR A 272 5.39 13.54 -14.64
CA TYR A 272 4.09 13.98 -14.13
C TYR A 272 3.59 15.29 -14.76
N VAL A 273 4.49 16.24 -14.98
CA VAL A 273 4.18 17.52 -15.64
C VAL A 273 3.65 17.30 -17.04
N THR A 274 4.35 16.46 -17.81
CA THR A 274 3.99 16.13 -19.18
C THR A 274 2.65 15.41 -19.23
N ALA A 275 2.39 14.51 -18.28
CA ALA A 275 1.11 13.82 -18.15
C ALA A 275 -0.07 14.81 -18.00
N VAL A 276 0.04 15.77 -17.07
CA VAL A 276 -0.98 16.81 -16.87
C VAL A 276 -1.10 17.73 -18.08
N PHE A 277 0.03 18.15 -18.67
CA PHE A 277 0.05 19.03 -19.83
C PHE A 277 -0.72 18.44 -21.02
N GLN A 278 -0.46 17.16 -21.32
CA GLN A 278 -1.16 16.44 -22.39
C GLN A 278 -2.66 16.30 -22.10
N ALA A 279 -3.04 16.03 -20.85
CA ALA A 279 -4.46 16.02 -20.45
C ALA A 279 -5.13 17.39 -20.63
N CYS A 280 -4.44 18.50 -20.34
CA CYS A 280 -4.96 19.84 -20.62
C CYS A 280 -5.14 20.10 -22.14
N MET A 281 -4.26 19.58 -22.99
CA MET A 281 -4.42 19.70 -24.45
C MET A 281 -5.70 19.01 -24.92
N VAL A 282 -5.92 17.78 -24.47
CA VAL A 282 -7.14 17.02 -24.77
C VAL A 282 -8.39 17.73 -24.26
N LEU A 283 -8.36 18.31 -23.06
CA LEU A 283 -9.48 19.10 -22.55
C LEU A 283 -9.80 20.29 -23.46
N ASN A 284 -8.78 20.98 -23.98
CA ASN A 284 -8.97 22.06 -24.93
C ASN A 284 -9.62 21.56 -26.22
N GLU A 285 -9.10 20.49 -26.81
CA GLU A 285 -9.65 19.86 -28.01
C GLU A 285 -11.12 19.49 -27.83
N LEU A 286 -11.48 18.83 -26.72
CA LEU A 286 -12.86 18.49 -26.40
C LEU A 286 -13.76 19.74 -26.37
N ILE A 287 -13.31 20.84 -25.76
CA ILE A 287 -14.10 22.08 -25.72
C ILE A 287 -14.31 22.64 -27.13
N GLN A 288 -13.27 22.62 -27.97
CA GLN A 288 -13.38 23.10 -29.37
C GLN A 288 -14.38 22.24 -30.16
N GLU A 289 -14.25 20.92 -30.07
CA GLU A 289 -15.15 19.97 -30.74
C GLU A 289 -16.61 20.14 -30.29
N ARG A 290 -16.84 20.29 -28.98
CA ARG A 290 -18.20 20.43 -28.42
C ARG A 290 -18.83 21.80 -28.68
N SER A 291 -18.02 22.85 -28.81
CA SER A 291 -18.52 24.22 -29.01
C SER A 291 -18.54 24.69 -30.47
N GLY A 292 -17.79 24.01 -31.35
CA GLY A 292 -17.54 24.45 -32.72
C GLY A 292 -16.62 25.67 -32.85
N VAL A 293 -15.96 26.09 -31.77
CA VAL A 293 -15.07 27.27 -31.74
C VAL A 293 -13.62 26.80 -31.78
N PHE A 294 -12.98 26.89 -32.95
CA PHE A 294 -11.62 26.38 -33.19
C PHE A 294 -10.53 27.45 -33.24
N ASP A 295 -10.91 28.73 -33.30
CA ASP A 295 -10.02 29.89 -33.39
C ASP A 295 -9.55 30.42 -32.03
N LYS A 296 -10.01 29.80 -30.94
CA LYS A 296 -9.69 30.17 -29.55
C LYS A 296 -9.14 28.98 -28.78
N TYR A 297 -8.35 29.28 -27.76
CA TYR A 297 -7.68 28.27 -26.94
C TYR A 297 -7.82 28.56 -25.44
N GLU A 298 -7.79 27.50 -24.64
CA GLU A 298 -7.58 27.52 -23.20
C GLU A 298 -8.55 28.48 -22.48
N ALA A 299 -8.03 29.41 -21.67
CA ALA A 299 -8.85 30.35 -20.92
C ALA A 299 -9.75 31.21 -21.80
N GLU A 300 -9.28 31.64 -22.97
CA GLU A 300 -10.07 32.44 -23.91
C GLU A 300 -11.22 31.63 -24.50
N LEU A 301 -10.96 30.35 -24.82
CA LEU A 301 -11.98 29.43 -25.31
C LEU A 301 -13.08 29.22 -24.27
N VAL A 302 -12.71 29.02 -23.00
CA VAL A 302 -13.70 28.88 -21.90
C VAL A 302 -14.54 30.15 -21.73
N GLN A 303 -13.93 31.33 -21.78
CA GLN A 303 -14.66 32.61 -21.71
C GLN A 303 -15.65 32.77 -22.86
N ALA A 304 -15.27 32.36 -24.06
CA ALA A 304 -16.11 32.47 -25.25
C ALA A 304 -17.28 31.47 -25.25
N THR A 305 -17.10 30.29 -24.66
CA THR A 305 -18.04 29.17 -24.81
C THR A 305 -18.93 28.92 -23.59
N MET A 306 -18.45 29.23 -22.38
CA MET A 306 -19.09 28.80 -21.11
C MET A 306 -19.48 29.95 -20.17
N LYS A 307 -18.96 31.17 -20.36
CA LYS A 307 -19.09 32.28 -19.38
C LYS A 307 -20.15 33.34 -19.71
N GLN A 308 -20.87 33.23 -20.82
CA GLN A 308 -21.91 34.18 -21.24
C GLN A 308 -23.24 33.99 -20.48
N ILE A 309 -23.19 34.00 -19.14
CA ILE A 309 -24.32 33.57 -18.29
C ILE A 309 -25.48 34.55 -18.30
N GLY A 310 -25.21 35.85 -18.51
CA GLY A 310 -26.25 36.86 -18.67
C GLY A 310 -27.13 36.66 -19.91
N ASP A 311 -26.71 35.83 -20.85
CA ASP A 311 -27.47 35.45 -22.03
C ASP A 311 -27.25 33.95 -22.36
N PRO A 312 -28.05 33.05 -21.75
CA PRO A 312 -27.92 31.60 -21.94
C PRO A 312 -28.03 31.12 -23.39
N THR A 313 -28.52 31.95 -24.32
CA THR A 313 -28.56 31.61 -25.76
C THR A 313 -27.18 31.65 -26.41
N LYS A 314 -26.23 32.40 -25.81
CA LYS A 314 -24.84 32.52 -26.29
C LYS A 314 -23.90 31.45 -25.73
N LEU A 315 -24.30 30.74 -24.68
CA LEU A 315 -23.53 29.63 -24.14
C LEU A 315 -23.49 28.49 -25.14
N LYS A 316 -22.28 28.12 -25.58
CA LYS A 316 -22.04 26.98 -26.48
C LYS A 316 -21.98 25.65 -25.74
N ILE A 317 -21.61 25.69 -24.46
CA ILE A 317 -21.58 24.51 -23.58
C ILE A 317 -22.38 24.85 -22.32
N LYS A 318 -23.41 24.05 -22.05
CA LYS A 318 -24.33 24.20 -20.91
C LYS A 318 -24.22 22.99 -19.99
N PHE A 319 -23.64 23.18 -18.81
CA PHE A 319 -23.41 22.11 -17.83
C PHE A 319 -24.69 21.60 -17.15
N ASN A 320 -25.75 22.41 -17.18
CA ASN A 320 -27.07 22.06 -16.70
C ASN A 320 -28.16 22.73 -17.56
N VAL A 321 -29.40 22.28 -17.37
CA VAL A 321 -30.59 22.78 -18.08
C VAL A 321 -31.31 23.92 -17.34
N PHE A 322 -30.99 24.15 -16.06
CA PHE A 322 -31.71 25.06 -15.16
C PHE A 322 -31.14 26.49 -15.19
N LEU A 323 -30.86 27.01 -16.39
CA LEU A 323 -30.25 28.34 -16.57
C LEU A 323 -31.24 29.50 -16.40
N ASP A 324 -32.51 29.19 -16.19
CA ASP A 324 -33.54 30.12 -15.73
C ASP A 324 -33.45 30.38 -14.22
N GLU A 325 -32.95 29.40 -13.45
CA GLU A 325 -32.75 29.51 -12.01
C GLU A 325 -31.37 30.09 -11.65
N ASP A 326 -31.30 30.88 -10.57
CA ASP A 326 -30.04 31.45 -10.09
C ASP A 326 -29.05 30.38 -9.62
N SER A 327 -29.56 29.27 -9.09
CA SER A 327 -28.76 28.10 -8.71
C SER A 327 -28.06 27.46 -9.92
N GLY A 328 -28.78 27.25 -11.03
CA GLY A 328 -28.20 26.66 -12.25
C GLY A 328 -27.22 27.60 -12.95
N LYS A 329 -27.51 28.91 -12.97
CA LYS A 329 -26.54 29.93 -13.42
C LYS A 329 -25.27 29.94 -12.58
N SER A 330 -25.40 29.77 -11.26
CA SER A 330 -24.26 29.73 -10.33
C SER A 330 -23.39 28.48 -10.56
N GLU A 331 -24.00 27.30 -10.76
CA GLU A 331 -23.25 26.08 -11.11
C GLU A 331 -22.51 26.24 -12.43
N GLN A 332 -23.17 26.78 -13.47
CA GLN A 332 -22.55 27.09 -14.76
C GLN A 332 -21.35 28.02 -14.59
N ALA A 333 -21.48 29.10 -13.80
CA ALA A 333 -20.40 30.04 -13.50
C ALA A 333 -19.22 29.37 -12.79
N GLY A 334 -19.53 28.52 -11.80
CA GLY A 334 -18.55 27.79 -11.03
C GLY A 334 -17.73 26.85 -11.90
N LEU A 335 -18.39 25.97 -12.65
CA LEU A 335 -17.71 25.00 -13.52
C LEU A 335 -16.90 25.69 -14.63
N ALA A 336 -17.43 26.74 -15.25
CA ALA A 336 -16.68 27.53 -16.21
C ALA A 336 -15.44 28.21 -15.59
N SER A 337 -15.53 28.65 -14.34
CA SER A 337 -14.40 29.28 -13.64
C SER A 337 -13.35 28.25 -13.20
N ILE A 338 -13.77 27.05 -12.78
CA ILE A 338 -12.85 25.94 -12.51
C ILE A 338 -12.11 25.55 -13.80
N CYS A 339 -12.82 25.39 -14.92
CA CYS A 339 -12.22 25.05 -16.21
C CYS A 339 -11.21 26.10 -16.68
N GLU A 340 -11.55 27.39 -16.60
CA GLU A 340 -10.61 28.47 -16.89
C GLU A 340 -9.39 28.44 -15.94
N GLY A 341 -9.62 28.19 -14.66
CA GLY A 341 -8.59 28.06 -13.64
C GLY A 341 -7.61 26.94 -13.93
N VAL A 342 -8.09 25.77 -14.37
CA VAL A 342 -7.26 24.63 -14.78
C VAL A 342 -6.25 25.04 -15.85
N PHE A 343 -6.67 25.73 -16.92
CA PHE A 343 -5.73 26.19 -17.95
C PHE A 343 -4.71 27.19 -17.41
N LYS A 344 -5.15 28.14 -16.58
CA LYS A 344 -4.27 29.17 -16.01
C LYS A 344 -3.30 28.63 -14.97
N ALA A 345 -3.67 27.59 -14.22
CA ALA A 345 -2.88 27.06 -13.12
C ALA A 345 -2.01 25.87 -13.54
N PHE A 346 -2.55 24.93 -14.32
CA PHE A 346 -1.84 23.68 -14.62
C PHE A 346 -0.94 23.82 -15.86
N ARG A 347 -1.40 24.57 -16.87
CA ARG A 347 -0.71 24.70 -18.17
C ARG A 347 0.20 25.92 -18.25
N ASN A 348 -0.33 27.12 -17.99
CA ASN A 348 0.40 28.39 -18.21
C ASN A 348 1.72 28.53 -17.44
N PRO A 349 1.84 28.17 -16.15
CA PRO A 349 3.08 28.38 -15.42
C PRO A 349 4.18 27.37 -15.83
N LYS A 350 3.78 26.19 -16.33
CA LYS A 350 4.67 25.06 -16.64
C LYS A 350 5.08 24.98 -18.12
N GLY A 351 4.29 25.54 -19.04
CA GLY A 351 4.63 25.58 -20.47
C GLY A 351 5.64 26.66 -20.89
N HIS A 352 5.96 27.61 -20.00
CA HIS A 352 6.87 28.73 -20.28
C HIS A 352 8.25 28.59 -19.63
N LYS A 353 8.54 27.45 -18.99
CA LYS A 353 9.80 27.16 -18.29
C LYS A 353 10.34 25.80 -18.72
N PRO A 354 11.67 25.61 -18.75
CA PRO A 354 12.28 24.30 -18.97
C PRO A 354 11.86 23.25 -17.92
N GLU A 355 11.85 21.97 -18.29
CA GLU A 355 11.42 20.87 -17.41
C GLU A 355 12.28 20.71 -16.14
N ASP A 356 13.55 21.09 -16.19
CA ASP A 356 14.49 21.03 -15.06
C ASP A 356 14.35 22.22 -14.09
N HIS A 357 13.49 23.18 -14.40
CA HIS A 357 13.23 24.31 -13.52
C HIS A 357 12.45 23.86 -12.28
N SER A 358 12.90 24.24 -11.08
CA SER A 358 12.31 23.80 -9.80
C SER A 358 10.82 24.10 -9.65
N PHE A 359 10.36 25.22 -10.24
CA PHE A 359 8.94 25.61 -10.30
C PHE A 359 8.07 24.70 -11.19
N VAL A 360 8.68 23.87 -12.03
CA VAL A 360 7.99 22.95 -12.95
C VAL A 360 7.83 21.57 -12.34
N GLN A 361 8.66 21.19 -11.36
CA GLN A 361 8.57 19.91 -10.67
C GLN A 361 7.18 19.69 -10.06
N LEU A 362 6.65 18.49 -10.24
CA LEU A 362 5.30 18.12 -9.81
C LEU A 362 5.36 16.79 -9.07
N ASP A 363 4.83 16.76 -7.85
CA ASP A 363 4.69 15.53 -7.08
C ASP A 363 3.64 14.60 -7.73
N PRO A 364 3.82 13.27 -7.71
CA PRO A 364 2.86 12.31 -8.26
C PRO A 364 1.41 12.47 -7.78
N TYR A 365 1.19 12.76 -6.49
CA TYR A 365 -0.14 12.96 -5.94
C TYR A 365 -0.76 14.24 -6.46
N GLU A 366 0.00 15.34 -6.50
CA GLU A 366 -0.47 16.61 -7.06
C GLU A 366 -0.81 16.45 -8.55
N ALA A 367 -0.01 15.68 -9.30
CA ALA A 367 -0.30 15.34 -10.69
C ALA A 367 -1.59 14.55 -10.83
N LEU A 368 -1.79 13.54 -9.98
CA LEU A 368 -3.01 12.74 -9.97
C LEU A 368 -4.24 13.61 -9.66
N GLU A 369 -4.17 14.49 -8.66
CA GLU A 369 -5.25 15.45 -8.33
C GLU A 369 -5.61 16.33 -9.54
N GLN A 370 -4.58 16.85 -10.25
CA GLN A 370 -4.78 17.65 -11.46
C GLN A 370 -5.46 16.83 -12.57
N LEU A 371 -5.04 15.58 -12.79
CA LEU A 371 -5.64 14.67 -13.75
C LEU A 371 -7.09 14.32 -13.39
N VAL A 372 -7.40 14.13 -12.11
CA VAL A 372 -8.76 13.90 -11.62
C VAL A 372 -9.68 15.10 -11.90
N ILE A 373 -9.19 16.32 -11.66
CA ILE A 373 -9.95 17.54 -11.97
C ILE A 373 -10.21 17.65 -13.48
N ILE A 374 -9.20 17.41 -14.31
CA ILE A 374 -9.34 17.43 -15.77
C ILE A 374 -10.34 16.36 -16.23
N SER A 375 -10.21 15.14 -15.72
CA SER A 375 -11.14 14.03 -15.96
C SER A 375 -12.57 14.41 -15.64
N PHE A 376 -12.82 14.96 -14.44
CA PHE A 376 -14.13 15.43 -14.03
C PHE A 376 -14.70 16.47 -14.99
N LEU A 377 -13.90 17.46 -15.40
CA LEU A 377 -14.35 18.50 -16.33
C LEU A 377 -14.71 17.92 -17.71
N MET A 378 -13.90 16.99 -18.23
CA MET A 378 -14.20 16.32 -19.50
C MET A 378 -15.56 15.62 -19.44
N GLU A 379 -15.82 14.83 -18.39
CA GLU A 379 -17.13 14.18 -18.23
C GLU A 379 -18.28 15.18 -18.13
N ARG A 380 -18.09 16.33 -17.45
CA ARG A 380 -19.12 17.37 -17.37
C ARG A 380 -19.39 18.02 -18.72
N ILE A 381 -18.36 18.20 -19.55
CA ILE A 381 -18.48 18.78 -20.90
C ILE A 381 -19.16 17.80 -21.87
N GLU A 382 -18.86 16.51 -21.79
CA GLU A 382 -19.52 15.48 -22.60
C GLU A 382 -21.00 15.34 -22.27
N LYS A 383 -21.35 15.41 -20.98
CA LYS A 383 -22.74 15.39 -20.51
C LYS A 383 -23.49 16.72 -20.73
N ALA A 384 -22.77 17.79 -21.08
CA ALA A 384 -23.39 19.08 -21.33
C ALA A 384 -24.37 18.99 -22.51
N ALA A 385 -25.50 19.68 -22.39
CA ALA A 385 -26.52 19.67 -23.43
C ALA A 385 -25.95 20.28 -24.72
N GLU A 386 -26.00 19.53 -25.82
CA GLU A 386 -25.71 20.05 -27.15
C GLU A 386 -26.78 21.07 -27.55
N ILE A 387 -26.36 22.17 -28.16
CA ILE A 387 -27.29 22.97 -28.97
C ILE A 387 -27.44 22.23 -30.29
N PRO A 388 -28.65 21.91 -30.75
CA PRO A 388 -28.84 21.42 -32.11
C PRO A 388 -28.19 22.42 -33.07
N ASN A 389 -27.25 21.95 -33.89
CA ASN A 389 -26.68 22.76 -34.96
C ASN A 389 -27.83 23.27 -35.84
N GLY A 390 -28.07 24.58 -35.78
CA GLY A 390 -29.05 25.28 -36.61
C GLY A 390 -28.57 25.48 -38.03
#